data_AF-A0A378J996-F1
#
_entry.id   AF-A0A378J996-F1
#
_cell.length_a   1.000
_cell.length_b   1.000
_cell.length_c   1.000
_cell.angle_alpha   90.00
_cell.angle_beta   90.00
_cell.angle_gamma   90.00
#
_symmetry.space_group_name_H-M   'P 1'
#
loop_
_entity.id
_entity.type
_entity.pdbx_description
1 polymer ?
#
loop_
_entity_poly.entity_id
_entity_poly.type
_entity_poly.pdbx_seq_one_letter_code
_entity_poly.pdbx_strand_id
1 'polypeptide(L)'
;MCSIGWCIDSDQDIEKKAVNLIKVNWEKLKNTNHAEQKILLLSVALELDEQWSFVGNKSNQRWLWLALNHYNSEVLAYTFGDRTDEAYNRLKQLLRPFNITKYFTDGLGAYQRLLPYELHEEGK
;
A
#
# COMPACT_ATOMS: atom_id res chain seq x y z
N MET A 1 17.22 -32.72 14.59
CA MET A 1 17.73 -32.19 13.31
C MET A 1 16.69 -31.27 12.74
N CYS A 2 17.07 -30.02 12.45
CA CYS A 2 16.19 -28.99 11.91
C CYS A 2 16.37 -28.97 10.38
N SER A 3 15.28 -29.17 9.65
CA SER A 3 15.17 -28.86 8.23
C SER A 3 13.74 -28.42 7.94
N ILE A 4 13.60 -27.15 7.56
CA ILE A 4 12.62 -26.57 6.62
C ILE A 4 11.25 -27.27 6.58
N GLY A 5 10.23 -26.57 7.09
CA GLY A 5 8.82 -26.90 6.83
C GLY A 5 7.94 -26.63 8.03
N TRP A 6 7.06 -25.64 7.91
CA TRP A 6 5.75 -25.55 8.56
C TRP A 6 5.45 -26.64 9.59
N CYS A 7 5.70 -26.34 10.86
CA CYS A 7 5.05 -27.09 11.93
C CYS A 7 3.56 -26.73 11.86
N ILE A 8 2.73 -27.74 11.66
CA ILE A 8 1.27 -27.64 11.78
C ILE A 8 1.00 -27.10 13.18
N ASP A 9 0.46 -25.88 13.26
CA ASP A 9 0.00 -25.32 14.53
C ASP A 9 -0.97 -26.32 15.14
N SER A 10 -0.63 -26.86 16.31
CA SER A 10 -1.49 -27.82 17.01
C SER A 10 -2.85 -27.18 17.31
N ASP A 11 -3.94 -27.95 17.21
CA ASP A 11 -5.33 -27.46 17.40
C ASP A 11 -5.52 -26.63 18.69
N GLN A 12 -4.66 -26.84 19.69
CA GLN A 12 -4.66 -26.13 20.96
C GLN A 12 -4.24 -24.65 20.87
N ASP A 13 -3.46 -24.25 19.86
CA ASP A 13 -3.04 -22.85 19.65
C ASP A 13 -4.10 -22.03 18.90
N ILE A 14 -4.99 -22.69 18.14
CA ILE A 14 -6.13 -22.06 17.47
C ILE A 14 -7.19 -21.65 18.51
N GLU A 15 -7.47 -22.50 19.49
CA GLU A 15 -8.49 -22.23 20.51
C GLU A 15 -8.14 -21.03 21.41
N LYS A 16 -6.86 -20.83 21.72
CA LYS A 16 -6.41 -19.66 22.52
C LYS A 16 -6.54 -18.32 21.78
N LYS A 17 -6.46 -18.31 20.45
CA LYS A 17 -6.69 -17.10 19.62
C LYS A 17 -8.19 -16.82 19.39
N ALA A 18 -9.06 -17.82 19.55
CA ALA A 18 -10.49 -17.69 19.31
C ALA A 18 -11.24 -16.86 20.37
N VAL A 19 -10.64 -16.66 21.55
CA VAL A 19 -11.29 -16.03 22.72
C VAL A 19 -11.63 -14.55 22.51
N ASN A 20 -11.04 -13.90 21.49
CA ASN A 20 -11.33 -12.51 21.10
C ASN A 20 -12.01 -12.38 19.73
N LEU A 21 -12.59 -13.46 19.20
CA LEU A 21 -13.35 -13.37 17.95
C LEU A 21 -14.70 -12.69 18.23
N ILE A 22 -14.81 -11.44 17.78
CA ILE A 22 -16.08 -10.74 17.69
C ILE A 22 -16.99 -11.57 16.78
N LYS A 23 -18.10 -12.07 17.31
CA LYS A 23 -19.09 -12.84 16.56
C LYS A 23 -19.74 -11.92 15.53
N VAL A 24 -19.22 -11.94 14.31
CA VAL A 24 -19.74 -11.12 13.20
C VAL A 24 -21.14 -11.63 12.84
N ASN A 25 -22.14 -10.75 12.86
CA ASN A 25 -23.48 -11.09 12.39
C ASN A 25 -23.50 -11.19 10.86
N TRP A 26 -23.40 -12.43 10.39
CA TRP A 26 -23.32 -12.79 8.97
C TRP A 26 -24.60 -12.49 8.19
N GLU A 27 -25.77 -12.41 8.83
CA GLU A 27 -27.02 -12.04 8.13
C GLU A 27 -27.02 -10.57 7.70
N LYS A 28 -26.44 -9.70 8.55
CA LYS A 28 -26.32 -8.28 8.24
C LYS A 28 -25.45 -8.04 7.00
N LEU A 29 -24.39 -8.83 6.83
CA LEU A 29 -23.49 -8.74 5.68
C LEU A 29 -24.16 -9.25 4.39
N LYS A 30 -24.89 -10.36 4.45
CA LYS A 30 -25.57 -10.95 3.28
C LYS A 30 -26.70 -10.07 2.74
N ASN A 31 -27.36 -9.31 3.62
CA ASN A 31 -28.45 -8.41 3.26
C ASN A 31 -27.98 -6.96 2.99
N THR A 32 -26.67 -6.71 3.02
CA THR A 32 -26.14 -5.40 2.64
C THR A 32 -26.09 -5.33 1.12
N ASN A 33 -26.81 -4.36 0.54
CA ASN A 33 -26.76 -4.10 -0.89
C ASN A 33 -25.33 -3.67 -1.27
N HIS A 34 -24.53 -4.59 -1.81
CA HIS A 34 -23.12 -4.36 -2.16
C HIS A 34 -22.94 -3.22 -3.18
N ALA A 35 -24.00 -2.84 -3.90
CA ALA A 35 -24.00 -1.73 -4.85
C ALA A 35 -23.99 -0.34 -4.18
N GLU A 36 -24.25 -0.24 -2.87
CA GLU A 36 -24.44 1.04 -2.16
C GLU A 36 -23.59 1.17 -0.89
N GLN A 37 -22.51 0.39 -0.77
CA GLN A 37 -21.44 0.81 0.13
C GLN A 37 -20.79 2.05 -0.49
N LYS A 38 -21.27 3.21 -0.08
CA LYS A 38 -20.57 4.47 -0.22
C LYS A 38 -19.29 4.33 0.61
N ILE A 39 -18.28 3.69 0.02
CA ILE A 39 -16.89 3.81 0.47
C ILE A 39 -16.73 5.31 0.59
N LEU A 40 -16.57 5.81 1.81
CA LEU A 40 -16.23 7.20 2.01
C LEU A 40 -14.88 7.32 1.29
N LEU A 41 -14.90 7.81 0.04
CA LEU A 41 -13.75 8.15 -0.76
C LEU A 41 -13.19 9.41 -0.08
N LEU A 42 -12.69 9.25 1.15
CA LEU A 42 -11.99 10.27 1.88
C LEU A 42 -10.91 10.74 0.92
N SER A 43 -10.99 12.02 0.55
CA SER A 43 -9.99 12.65 -0.28
C SER A 43 -8.65 12.50 0.41
N VAL A 44 -7.67 11.92 -0.29
CA VAL A 44 -6.32 11.72 0.25
C VAL A 44 -5.35 12.59 -0.54
N ALA A 45 -4.51 13.33 0.18
CA ALA A 45 -3.30 13.89 -0.37
C ALA A 45 -2.15 12.91 -0.12
N LEU A 46 -1.38 12.62 -1.16
CA LEU A 46 -0.30 11.64 -1.12
C LEU A 46 1.06 12.30 -1.12
N GLU A 47 1.98 11.75 -0.34
CA GLU A 47 3.42 11.89 -0.54
C GLU A 47 3.93 10.64 -1.26
N LEU A 48 4.60 10.84 -2.39
CA LEU A 48 5.27 9.78 -3.13
C LEU A 48 6.78 9.93 -2.97
N ASP A 49 7.44 8.82 -2.67
CA ASP A 49 8.88 8.79 -2.43
C ASP A 49 9.49 7.48 -2.97
N GLU A 50 10.77 7.54 -3.33
CA GLU A 50 11.57 6.36 -3.65
C GLU A 50 12.75 6.23 -2.70
N GLN A 51 12.79 5.08 -2.03
CA GLN A 51 13.91 4.73 -1.19
C GLN A 51 14.66 3.57 -1.81
N TRP A 52 15.97 3.53 -1.61
CA TRP A 52 16.78 2.41 -2.03
C TRP A 52 17.61 1.86 -0.89
N SER A 53 17.82 0.56 -0.94
CA SER A 53 18.75 -0.17 -0.09
C SER A 53 19.39 -1.29 -0.90
N PHE A 54 20.11 -2.19 -0.27
CA PHE A 54 20.73 -3.33 -0.93
C PHE A 54 20.75 -4.56 -0.02
N VAL A 55 20.75 -5.75 -0.63
CA VAL A 55 20.82 -7.01 0.11
C VAL A 55 22.22 -7.60 -0.03
N GLY A 56 22.95 -7.63 1.08
CA GLY A 56 24.32 -8.15 1.15
C GLY A 56 25.37 -7.14 0.68
N ASN A 57 25.31 -6.71 -0.58
CA ASN A 57 26.25 -5.72 -1.14
C ASN A 57 25.55 -4.74 -2.10
N LYS A 58 26.20 -3.60 -2.37
CA LYS A 58 25.62 -2.49 -3.14
C LYS A 58 25.31 -2.80 -4.62
N SER A 59 25.90 -3.84 -5.22
CA SER A 59 25.52 -4.21 -6.59
C SER A 59 24.16 -4.90 -6.63
N ASN A 60 23.67 -5.38 -5.48
CA ASN A 60 22.36 -5.98 -5.32
C ASN A 60 21.34 -4.98 -4.75
N GLN A 61 21.18 -3.86 -5.44
CA GLN A 61 20.30 -2.76 -5.05
C GLN A 61 18.82 -3.15 -5.15
N ARG A 62 17.99 -2.59 -4.25
CA ARG A 62 16.53 -2.72 -4.22
C ARG A 62 15.94 -1.33 -4.06
N TRP A 63 14.96 -1.04 -4.90
CA TRP A 63 14.21 0.21 -4.88
C TRP A 63 12.80 -0.07 -4.37
N LEU A 64 12.39 0.71 -3.38
CA LEU A 64 11.07 0.73 -2.78
C LEU A 64 10.39 2.03 -3.23
N TRP A 65 9.25 1.88 -3.89
CA TRP A 65 8.35 2.98 -4.21
C TRP A 65 7.25 3.02 -3.17
N LEU A 66 7.01 4.19 -2.58
CA LEU A 66 6.14 4.35 -1.43
C LEU A 66 5.10 5.43 -1.70
N ALA A 67 3.85 5.18 -1.27
CA ALA A 67 2.79 6.17 -1.23
C ALA A 67 2.28 6.31 0.20
N LEU A 68 2.52 7.48 0.78
CA LEU A 68 2.10 7.85 2.13
C LEU A 68 0.92 8.82 2.06
N ASN A 69 0.03 8.77 3.03
CA ASN A 69 -0.91 9.85 3.27
C ASN A 69 -0.17 11.05 3.89
N HIS A 70 -0.24 12.20 3.24
CA HIS A 70 0.47 13.43 3.62
C HIS A 70 0.19 13.89 5.06
N TYR A 71 -1.01 13.66 5.58
CA TYR A 71 -1.41 14.23 6.87
C TYR A 71 -1.03 13.37 8.08
N ASN A 72 -1.05 12.04 7.92
CA ASN A 72 -0.83 11.11 9.02
C ASN A 72 0.36 10.15 8.78
N SER A 73 1.04 10.30 7.63
CA SER A 73 2.14 9.44 7.17
C SER A 73 1.81 7.94 7.11
N GLU A 74 0.53 7.60 6.96
CA GLU A 74 0.08 6.22 6.80
C GLU A 74 0.49 5.67 5.43
N VAL A 75 1.05 4.46 5.39
CA VAL A 75 1.38 3.78 4.14
C VAL A 75 0.11 3.28 3.47
N LEU A 76 -0.22 3.83 2.30
CA LEU A 76 -1.39 3.40 1.52
C LEU A 76 -1.05 2.33 0.49
N ALA A 77 0.13 2.43 -0.13
CA ALA A 77 0.61 1.45 -1.08
C ALA A 77 2.13 1.49 -1.17
N TYR A 78 2.73 0.37 -1.57
CA TYR A 78 4.14 0.30 -1.92
C TYR A 78 4.36 -0.78 -2.97
N THR A 79 5.45 -0.66 -3.73
CA THR A 79 5.92 -1.71 -4.64
C THR A 79 7.43 -1.70 -4.71
N PHE A 80 8.02 -2.87 -5.00
CA PHE A 80 9.42 -2.96 -5.39
C PHE A 80 9.54 -2.85 -6.91
N GLY A 81 10.63 -2.24 -7.36
CA GLY A 81 10.97 -2.13 -8.77
C GLY A 81 11.98 -1.02 -8.98
N ASP A 82 12.76 -1.10 -10.05
CA ASP A 82 13.78 -0.09 -10.37
C ASP A 82 13.20 1.33 -10.45
N ARG A 83 14.05 2.34 -10.47
CA ARG A 83 13.63 3.75 -10.57
C ARG A 83 13.18 4.11 -12.00
N THR A 84 12.12 3.46 -12.47
CA THR A 84 11.55 3.55 -13.82
C THR A 84 10.05 3.82 -13.78
N ASP A 85 9.53 4.32 -14.90
CA ASP A 85 8.09 4.60 -15.10
C ASP A 85 7.23 3.35 -14.93
N GLU A 86 7.77 2.16 -15.19
CA GLU A 86 7.05 0.89 -15.02
C GLU A 86 6.76 0.59 -13.54
N ALA A 87 7.74 0.80 -12.66
CA ALA A 87 7.55 0.59 -11.24
C ALA A 87 6.52 1.57 -10.66
N TYR A 88 6.58 2.84 -11.07
CA TYR A 88 5.57 3.83 -10.71
C TYR A 88 4.17 3.44 -11.22
N ASN A 89 4.04 2.94 -12.46
CA ASN A 89 2.74 2.52 -12.99
C ASN A 89 2.12 1.37 -12.17
N ARG A 90 2.93 0.47 -11.60
CA ARG A 90 2.44 -0.56 -10.67
C ARG A 90 1.93 0.07 -9.38
N LEU A 91 2.66 1.04 -8.81
CA LEU A 91 2.19 1.80 -7.66
C LEU A 91 0.85 2.51 -7.94
N LYS A 92 0.74 3.17 -9.10
CA LYS A 92 -0.47 3.88 -9.55
C LYS A 92 -1.67 2.95 -9.68
N GLN A 93 -1.48 1.69 -10.10
CA GLN A 93 -2.55 0.70 -10.15
C GLN A 93 -3.08 0.34 -8.75
N LEU A 94 -2.19 0.19 -7.76
CA LEU A 94 -2.57 -0.06 -6.36
C LEU A 94 -3.34 1.13 -5.78
N LEU A 95 -3.01 2.34 -6.22
CA LEU A 95 -3.63 3.59 -5.78
C LEU A 95 -5.00 3.88 -6.43
N ARG A 96 -5.42 3.13 -7.44
CA ARG A 96 -6.69 3.33 -8.17
C ARG A 96 -7.96 3.39 -7.28
N PRO A 97 -8.08 2.63 -6.17
CA PRO A 97 -9.27 2.69 -5.32
C PRO A 97 -9.40 3.98 -4.49
N PHE A 98 -8.34 4.79 -4.38
CA PHE A 98 -8.30 5.96 -3.51
C PHE A 98 -8.74 7.24 -4.25
N ASN A 99 -9.41 8.14 -3.52
CA ASN A 99 -9.77 9.46 -4.02
C ASN A 99 -8.60 10.44 -3.89
N ILE A 100 -7.61 10.34 -4.76
CA ILE A 100 -6.40 11.14 -4.62
C ILE A 100 -6.64 12.56 -5.14
N THR A 101 -6.48 13.55 -4.26
CA THR A 101 -6.71 14.96 -4.59
C THR A 101 -5.44 15.75 -4.79
N LYS A 102 -4.30 15.25 -4.31
CA LYS A 102 -3.00 15.92 -4.45
C LYS A 102 -1.85 14.94 -4.33
N TYR A 103 -0.77 15.21 -5.05
CA TYR A 103 0.49 14.47 -4.99
C TYR A 103 1.60 15.44 -4.63
N PHE A 104 2.36 15.08 -3.59
CA PHE A 104 3.60 15.72 -3.18
C PHE A 104 4.74 14.77 -3.50
N THR A 105 5.72 15.23 -4.28
CA THR A 105 6.85 14.38 -4.68
C THR A 105 8.15 15.16 -4.62
N ASP A 106 9.27 14.46 -4.64
CA ASP A 106 10.53 15.07 -5.04
C ASP A 106 10.52 15.28 -6.58
N GLY A 107 11.40 16.14 -7.10
CA GLY A 107 11.43 16.52 -8.52
C GLY A 107 11.87 15.41 -9.49
N LEU A 108 11.63 14.13 -9.17
CA LEU A 108 11.95 13.03 -10.07
C LEU A 108 11.14 13.14 -11.37
N GLY A 109 11.83 13.07 -12.52
CA GLY A 109 11.20 13.26 -13.82
C GLY A 109 10.08 12.26 -14.16
N ALA A 110 10.00 11.11 -13.49
CA ALA A 110 8.88 10.17 -13.65
C ALA A 110 7.56 10.80 -13.21
N TYR A 111 7.56 11.55 -12.10
CA TYR A 111 6.39 12.25 -11.60
C TYR A 111 5.91 13.35 -12.54
N GLN A 112 6.84 14.18 -13.02
CA GLN A 112 6.55 15.24 -13.98
C GLN A 112 5.89 14.73 -15.28
N ARG A 113 6.23 13.50 -15.71
CA ARG A 113 5.66 12.89 -16.92
C ARG A 113 4.31 12.21 -16.69
N LEU A 114 4.07 11.67 -15.49
CA LEU A 114 2.99 10.69 -15.25
C LEU A 114 1.90 11.20 -14.30
N LEU A 115 2.15 12.29 -13.58
CA LEU A 115 1.17 12.96 -12.75
C LEU A 115 0.46 14.09 -13.50
N PRO A 116 -0.84 14.32 -13.22
CA PRO A 116 -1.54 15.51 -13.69
C PRO A 116 -0.91 16.76 -13.06
N TYR A 117 -0.55 17.74 -13.91
CA TYR A 117 0.11 18.97 -13.48
C TYR A 117 -0.72 19.73 -12.43
N GLU A 118 -2.05 19.72 -12.54
CA GLU A 118 -2.92 20.45 -11.61
C GLU A 118 -2.95 19.84 -10.19
N LEU A 119 -2.59 18.57 -10.07
CA LEU A 119 -2.63 17.81 -8.81
C LEU A 119 -1.24 17.61 -8.20
N HIS A 120 -0.18 18.05 -8.88
CA HIS A 120 1.21 17.77 -8.50
C HIS A 120 1.86 19.00 -7.91
N GLU A 121 2.41 18.84 -6.70
CA GLU A 121 3.27 19.82 -6.05
C GLU A 121 4.63 19.19 -5.76
N GLU A 122 5.70 19.83 -6.24
CA GLU A 122 7.06 19.40 -5.95
C GLU A 122 7.51 19.99 -4.61
N GLY A 123 8.05 19.16 -3.73
CA GLY A 123 8.73 19.60 -2.52
C GLY A 123 9.96 20.45 -2.85
N LYS A 124 10.22 21.50 -2.06
CA LYS A 124 11.40 22.37 -2.19
C LYS A 124 12.63 21.79 -1.49
#